data_AF-A0A6C0DBG4-F1
#
_entry.id   AF-A0A6C0DBG4-F1
#
_cell.length_a   1.000
_cell.length_b   1.000
_cell.length_c   1.000
_cell.angle_alpha   90.00
_cell.angle_beta   90.00
_cell.angle_gamma   90.00
#
_symmetry.space_group_name_H-M   'P 1'
#
loop_
_entity.id
_entity.type
_entity.pdbx_description
1 polymer ?
#
loop_
_entity_poly.entity_id
_entity_poly.type
_entity_poly.pdbx_seq_one_letter_code
_entity_poly.pdbx_strand_id
1 'polypeptide(L)'
;MVDRLTKDLLNKVITEIKKEDNQKKIEIEILNPLLIKFSNKIYPYIKLVSCMFILHFVLIVIILILIIIYNQKKNIITYNGIQ
;
A
#
# COMPACT_ATOMS: atom_id res chain seq x y z
N MET A 1 -1.23 48.40 3.39
CA MET A 1 -0.35 48.48 4.57
C MET A 1 -0.46 47.20 5.41
N VAL A 2 -1.68 46.74 5.70
CA VAL A 2 -1.95 45.44 6.35
C VAL A 2 -1.28 44.28 5.60
N ASP A 3 -1.39 44.23 4.26
CA ASP A 3 -0.73 43.19 3.44
C ASP A 3 0.77 43.06 3.63
N ARG A 4 1.48 44.18 3.88
CA ARG A 4 2.93 44.15 4.09
C ARG A 4 3.25 43.59 5.48
N LEU A 5 2.53 44.05 6.50
CA LEU A 5 2.64 43.53 7.87
C LEU A 5 2.31 42.04 7.94
N THR A 6 1.24 41.59 7.29
CA THR A 6 0.86 40.18 7.27
C THR A 6 1.89 39.32 6.54
N LYS A 7 2.45 39.81 5.43
CA LYS A 7 3.55 39.12 4.72
C LYS A 7 4.81 39.01 5.56
N ASP A 8 5.19 40.08 6.26
CA ASP A 8 6.40 40.06 7.10
C ASP A 8 6.24 39.14 8.31
N LEU A 9 5.05 39.10 8.91
CA LEU A 9 4.71 38.15 9.98
C LEU A 9 4.73 36.70 9.48
N LEU A 10 4.09 36.42 8.34
CA LEU A 10 4.11 35.08 7.73
C LEU A 10 5.54 34.65 7.37
N ASN A 11 6.34 35.54 6.79
CA ASN A 11 7.73 35.25 6.44
C ASN A 11 8.56 34.90 7.67
N LYS A 12 8.35 35.61 8.79
CA LYS A 12 9.04 35.35 10.06
C LYS A 12 8.62 34.03 10.69
N VAL A 13 7.34 33.67 10.60
CA VAL A 13 6.84 32.36 11.04
C VAL A 13 7.43 31.24 10.18
N ILE A 14 7.49 31.43 8.86
CA ILE A 14 8.05 30.45 7.92
C ILE A 14 9.55 30.24 8.18
N THR A 15 10.32 31.31 8.44
CA THR A 15 11.76 31.16 8.74
C THR A 15 12.01 30.47 10.07
N GLU A 16 11.17 30.70 11.09
CA GLU A 16 11.25 29.96 12.35
C GLU A 16 10.89 28.49 12.19
N ILE A 17 9.81 28.16 11.46
CA ILE A 17 9.42 26.77 11.18
C ILE A 17 10.51 26.01 10.42
N LYS A 18 11.26 26.69 9.55
CA LYS A 18 12.34 26.09 8.75
C LYS A 18 13.60 25.76 9.56
N LYS A 19 13.74 26.23 10.79
CA LYS A 19 14.88 25.84 11.64
C LYS A 19 14.78 24.34 11.94
N GLU A 20 15.91 23.64 11.85
CA GLU A 20 15.97 22.18 12.00
C GLU A 20 15.33 21.70 13.32
N ASP A 21 15.56 22.41 14.42
CA ASP A 21 14.98 22.07 15.73
C ASP A 21 13.44 22.15 15.73
N ASN A 22 12.88 23.16 15.06
CA ASN A 22 11.45 23.35 14.96
C ASN A 22 10.81 22.36 13.99
N GLN A 23 11.51 22.00 12.90
CA GLN A 23 11.08 20.92 12.01
C GLN A 23 11.02 19.58 12.75
N LYS A 24 12.05 19.24 13.51
CA LYS A 24 12.06 18.02 14.35
C LYS A 24 10.93 18.03 15.37
N LYS A 25 10.65 19.17 16.00
CA LYS A 25 9.53 19.30 16.95
C LYS A 25 8.18 19.10 16.26
N ILE A 26 7.98 19.67 15.09
CA ILE A 26 6.77 19.47 14.27
C ILE A 26 6.63 18.00 13.85
N GLU A 27 7.73 17.38 13.43
CA GLU A 27 7.74 15.96 13.06
C GLU A 27 7.31 15.08 14.25
N ILE A 28 7.91 15.29 15.42
CA ILE A 28 7.65 14.47 16.60
C ILE A 28 6.26 14.73 17.19
N GLU A 29 5.85 15.99 17.32
CA GLU A 29 4.62 16.35 18.03
C GLU A 29 3.38 16.37 17.14
N ILE A 30 3.54 16.53 15.82
CA ILE A 30 2.40 16.68 14.89
C ILE A 30 2.42 15.56 13.85
N LEU A 31 3.51 15.40 13.11
CA LEU A 31 3.55 14.47 11.97
C LEU A 31 3.45 13.02 12.44
N ASN A 32 4.26 12.63 13.43
CA ASN A 32 4.26 11.28 14.00
C ASN A 32 2.89 10.85 14.55
N PRO A 33 2.21 11.60 15.42
CA PRO A 33 0.90 11.17 15.92
C PRO A 33 -0.15 11.10 14.81
N LEU A 34 -0.08 11.96 13.78
CA LEU A 34 -0.94 11.85 12.60
C LEU A 34 -0.66 10.58 11.81
N LEU A 35 0.62 10.30 11.53
CA LEU A 35 1.06 9.11 10.80
C LEU A 35 0.74 7.83 11.57
N ILE A 36 0.87 7.81 12.89
CA ILE A 36 0.53 6.66 13.73
C ILE A 36 -0.99 6.42 13.68
N LYS A 37 -1.82 7.45 13.85
CA LYS A 37 -3.28 7.31 13.75
C LYS A 37 -3.71 6.84 12.35
N PHE A 38 -3.10 7.39 11.31
CA PHE A 38 -3.36 7.02 9.93
C PHE A 38 -2.93 5.57 9.64
N SER A 39 -1.71 5.21 10.02
CA SER A 39 -1.16 3.86 9.88
C SER A 39 -2.01 2.85 10.65
N ASN A 40 -2.42 3.15 11.88
CA ASN A 40 -3.28 2.26 12.67
C ASN A 40 -4.65 2.03 12.00
N LYS A 41 -5.19 3.04 11.31
CA LYS A 41 -6.42 2.88 10.54
C LYS A 41 -6.22 2.10 9.26
N ILE A 42 -5.10 2.28 8.56
CA ILE A 42 -4.84 1.67 7.26
C ILE A 42 -4.29 0.25 7.35
N TYR A 43 -3.50 -0.04 8.38
CA TYR A 43 -2.89 -1.35 8.62
C TYR A 43 -3.89 -2.53 8.53
N PRO A 44 -5.09 -2.50 9.16
CA PRO A 44 -6.04 -3.60 9.01
C PRO A 44 -6.51 -3.80 7.55
N TYR A 45 -6.68 -2.72 6.78
CA TYR A 45 -7.06 -2.82 5.37
C TYR A 45 -5.91 -3.38 4.52
N ILE A 46 -4.68 -2.91 4.73
CA ILE A 46 -3.50 -3.47 4.05
C ILE A 46 -3.38 -4.97 4.37
N LYS A 47 -3.55 -5.35 5.64
CA LYS A 47 -3.52 -6.76 6.06
C LYS A 47 -4.60 -7.58 5.33
N LEU A 48 -5.82 -7.05 5.23
CA LEU A 48 -6.93 -7.72 4.56
C LEU A 48 -6.66 -7.89 3.06
N VAL A 49 -6.21 -6.83 2.38
CA VAL A 49 -5.86 -6.86 0.96
C VAL A 49 -4.73 -7.85 0.71
N SER A 50 -3.67 -7.83 1.52
CA SER A 50 -2.57 -8.80 1.41
C SER A 50 -3.06 -10.25 1.59
N CYS A 51 -3.96 -10.51 2.54
CA CYS A 51 -4.57 -11.82 2.72
C CYS A 51 -5.37 -12.25 1.48
N MET A 52 -6.20 -11.34 0.93
CA MET A 52 -6.95 -11.60 -0.30
C MET A 52 -6.02 -11.91 -1.48
N PHE A 53 -4.91 -11.19 -1.63
CA PHE A 53 -3.94 -11.45 -2.68
C PHE A 53 -3.30 -12.83 -2.56
N ILE A 54 -2.93 -13.26 -1.35
CA ILE A 54 -2.38 -14.60 -1.11
C ILE A 54 -3.40 -15.68 -1.50
N LEU A 55 -4.67 -15.50 -1.12
CA LEU A 55 -5.75 -16.42 -1.49
C LEU A 55 -5.94 -16.50 -3.01
N HIS A 56 -5.93 -15.36 -3.70
CA HIS A 56 -6.01 -15.33 -5.16
C HIS A 56 -4.81 -16.01 -5.82
N PHE A 57 -3.61 -15.80 -5.27
CA PHE A 57 -2.41 -16.45 -5.77
C PHE A 57 -2.52 -17.99 -5.67
N VAL A 58 -2.95 -18.50 -4.51
CA VAL A 58 -3.18 -19.94 -4.34
C VAL A 58 -4.25 -20.46 -5.30
N LEU A 59 -5.34 -19.71 -5.49
CA LEU A 59 -6.40 -20.09 -6.42
C LEU A 59 -5.89 -20.21 -7.86
N ILE A 60 -5.08 -19.25 -8.33
CA ILE A 60 -4.47 -19.28 -9.66
C ILE A 60 -3.58 -20.52 -9.82
N VAL A 61 -2.77 -20.85 -8.81
CA VAL A 61 -1.91 -22.04 -8.83
C VAL A 61 -2.75 -23.32 -8.93
N ILE A 62 -3.84 -23.44 -8.17
CA ILE A 62 -4.74 -24.60 -8.24
C ILE A 62 -5.35 -24.73 -9.63
N ILE A 63 -5.86 -23.63 -10.20
CA ILE A 63 -6.45 -23.61 -11.55
C ILE A 63 -5.41 -24.08 -12.57
N LEU A 64 -4.18 -23.57 -12.49
CA LEU A 64 -3.09 -23.97 -13.38
C LEU A 64 -2.81 -25.48 -13.31
N ILE A 65 -2.71 -26.03 -12.10
CA ILE A 65 -2.49 -27.47 -11.88
C ILE A 65 -3.64 -28.28 -12.49
N LEU A 66 -4.89 -27.87 -12.24
CA LEU A 66 -6.07 -28.56 -12.79
C LEU A 66 -6.07 -28.57 -14.32
N ILE A 67 -5.72 -27.45 -14.96
CA ILE A 67 -5.61 -27.36 -16.42
C ILE A 67 -4.55 -28.32 -16.95
N ILE A 68 -3.38 -28.39 -16.31
CA ILE A 68 -2.30 -29.30 -16.71
C ILE A 68 -2.75 -30.76 -16.61
N ILE A 69 -3.38 -31.16 -15.49
CA ILE A 69 -3.87 -32.53 -15.29
C ILE A 69 -4.97 -32.88 -16.30
N TYR A 70 -5.91 -31.96 -16.52
CA TYR A 70 -6.99 -32.16 -17.48
C TYR A 70 -6.46 -32.36 -18.92
N ASN A 71 -5.50 -31.53 -19.33
CA ASN A 71 -4.88 -31.64 -20.65
C ASN A 71 -4.09 -32.94 -20.81
N GLN A 72 -3.36 -33.40 -19.79
CA GLN A 72 -2.69 -34.70 -19.85
C GLN A 72 -3.69 -35.85 -20.01
N LYS A 73 -4.78 -35.85 -19.23
CA LYS A 73 -5.82 -36.89 -19.33
C LYS A 73 -6.49 -36.91 -20.71
N LYS A 74 -6.77 -35.76 -21.30
CA LYS A 74 -7.36 -35.65 -22.64
C LYS A 74 -6.45 -36.25 -23.72
N ASN A 75 -5.14 -35.99 -23.65
CA ASN A 75 -4.17 -36.56 -24.60
C ASN A 75 -4.12 -38.09 -24.52
N ILE A 76 -4.16 -38.67 -23.32
CA ILE A 76 -4.15 -40.14 -23.13
C ILE A 76 -5.39 -40.80 -23.74
N ILE A 77 -6.57 -40.23 -23.53
CA ILE A 77 -7.83 -40.78 -24.08
C ILE A 77 -7.84 -40.71 -25.61
N THR A 78 -7.29 -39.63 -26.19
CA THR A 78 -7.22 -39.46 -27.65
C THR A 78 -6.27 -40.50 -28.28
N TYR A 79 -5.15 -40.82 -27.63
CA TYR A 79 -4.22 -41.86 -28.10
C TYR A 79 -4.85 -43.26 -28.09
N ASN A 80 -5.58 -43.61 -27.02
CA ASN A 80 -6.20 -44.93 -26.87
C ASN A 80 -7.46 -45.14 -27.74
N GLY A 81 -8.04 -44.07 -28.32
CA GLY A 81 -9.21 -44.17 -29.20
C GLY A 81 -8.90 -44.25 -30.69
N ILE A 82 -7.61 -44.23 -31.07
CA ILE A 82 -7.13 -44.30 -32.46
C ILE A 82 -6.47 -45.68 -32.75
N GLN A 83 -6.22 -46.50 -31.72
CA GLN A 83 -5.89 -47.93 -31.86
C GLN A 83 -7.16 -48.79 -31.85
#